data_AF-A0A7W0TXK2-F1
#
_entry.id   AF-A0A7W0TXK2-F1
#
_cell.length_a   1.000
_cell.length_b   1.000
_cell.length_c   1.000
_cell.angle_alpha   90.00
_cell.angle_beta   90.00
_cell.angle_gamma   90.00
#
_symmetry.space_group_name_H-M   'P 1'
#
loop_
_entity.id
_entity.type
_entity.pdbx_description
1 polymer ?
#
loop_
_entity_poly.entity_id
_entity_poly.type
_entity_poly.pdbx_seq_one_letter_code
_entity_poly.pdbx_strand_id
1 'polypeptide(L)'
;MVVHHLTRTDLPGRPRAISRRGLIGRLAAAGFTAPVIASVLRDSAWAQDATPESTSDVLAGLGKDERLIEQGSTTYETPAELMDSFLTPNDQFFIRSNGPVSIDLPRDEWRLAVTGLVEQELDLGFADLEAMEPRTITAFLACSGQSRGRFDDDPTVVEGTQWGNGAIGNAEWTGVSLIDILNEAGVQPDAVDVVSQGADFPEMQRGLPIELTTDPDVMLVWQMNGEELPAPNGGPVRLFVPGWGGIASTKWVVGLELIDRPFTGTYNTESYVFIDENGAVVRPVREMPVSSVITSPLPDAAVTAGPVTIGGFAWSGYGGIERVEVSTDDGANWTEAPIVEEAGPISWVRFEAPWDATSGEAVLQSRAFDQRGFGQPVETPWNAKGYLQNSIYRVPVTVE
;
A
#
# COMPACT_ATOMS: atom_id res chain seq x y z
N MET A 1 8.73 46.23 -51.78
CA MET A 1 7.39 46.74 -52.16
C MET A 1 6.81 45.83 -53.24
N VAL A 2 6.17 44.73 -52.85
CA VAL A 2 5.07 44.06 -53.57
C VAL A 2 4.31 43.27 -52.51
N VAL A 3 3.03 43.58 -52.41
CA VAL A 3 2.05 42.97 -51.49
C VAL A 3 1.48 41.74 -52.19
N HIS A 4 1.48 40.58 -51.53
CA HIS A 4 0.65 39.45 -51.93
C HIS A 4 -0.36 39.14 -50.84
N HIS A 5 -1.63 39.39 -51.17
CA HIS A 5 -2.81 38.92 -50.47
C HIS A 5 -2.79 37.40 -50.32
N LEU A 6 -2.98 36.92 -49.10
CA LEU A 6 -3.46 35.57 -48.85
C LEU A 6 -4.90 35.66 -48.32
N THR A 7 -5.77 35.05 -49.10
CA THR A 7 -7.20 34.91 -48.90
C THR A 7 -7.52 33.98 -47.73
N ARG A 8 -8.53 34.42 -46.98
CA ARG A 8 -9.22 33.76 -45.88
C ARG A 8 -9.86 32.45 -46.37
N THR A 9 -9.45 31.32 -45.80
CA THR A 9 -10.14 30.02 -45.94
C THR A 9 -10.59 29.52 -44.57
N ASP A 10 -11.92 29.48 -44.44
CA ASP A 10 -12.81 28.68 -43.61
C ASP A 10 -12.28 27.95 -42.36
N LEU A 11 -12.83 28.37 -41.23
CA LEU A 11 -12.85 27.66 -39.96
C LEU A 11 -13.80 26.45 -40.05
N PRO A 12 -13.39 25.23 -39.67
CA PRO A 12 -14.33 24.12 -39.52
C PRO A 12 -15.22 24.32 -38.28
N GLY A 13 -16.51 24.06 -38.49
CA GLY A 13 -17.60 24.39 -37.57
C GLY A 13 -17.66 23.58 -36.28
N ARG A 14 -18.46 24.13 -35.36
CA ARG A 14 -18.87 23.56 -34.05
C ARG A 14 -19.23 22.07 -34.13
N PRO A 15 -18.83 21.24 -33.15
CA PRO A 15 -19.27 19.85 -33.09
C PRO A 15 -20.80 19.76 -32.85
N ARG A 16 -21.46 18.94 -33.67
CA ARG A 16 -22.88 18.60 -33.55
C ARG A 16 -23.09 17.69 -32.34
N ALA A 17 -24.19 17.94 -31.62
CA ALA A 17 -24.70 17.09 -30.55
C ALA A 17 -24.91 15.64 -31.03
N ILE A 18 -24.36 14.68 -30.29
CA ILE A 18 -24.51 13.24 -30.54
C ILE A 18 -25.87 12.80 -29.99
N SER A 19 -26.70 12.21 -30.86
CA SER A 19 -28.00 11.65 -30.49
C SER A 19 -27.84 10.26 -29.85
N ARG A 20 -28.73 9.93 -28.90
CA ARG A 20 -28.70 8.75 -28.01
C ARG A 20 -28.88 7.37 -28.69
N ARG A 21 -28.60 7.19 -29.98
CA ARG A 21 -28.72 5.89 -30.65
C ARG A 21 -27.62 5.70 -31.68
N GLY A 22 -26.57 4.98 -31.27
CA GLY A 22 -25.52 4.53 -32.18
C GLY A 22 -24.21 4.20 -31.47
N LEU A 23 -24.20 3.18 -30.62
CA LEU A 23 -22.95 2.51 -30.22
C LEU A 23 -23.24 1.02 -29.94
N ILE A 24 -23.27 0.23 -31.00
CA ILE A 24 -23.01 -1.21 -30.94
C ILE A 24 -21.79 -1.41 -31.84
N GLY A 25 -20.65 -1.69 -31.24
CA GLY A 25 -19.43 -1.98 -31.98
C GLY A 25 -18.18 -1.82 -31.14
N ARG A 26 -17.57 -2.96 -30.81
CA ARG A 26 -16.25 -3.19 -30.18
C ARG A 26 -16.24 -3.32 -28.65
N LEU A 27 -16.84 -4.41 -28.18
CA LEU A 27 -16.35 -5.13 -26.99
C LEU A 27 -15.32 -6.15 -27.47
N ALA A 28 -14.05 -5.84 -27.30
CA ALA A 28 -13.03 -6.84 -27.00
C ALA A 28 -12.61 -6.53 -25.56
N ALA A 29 -13.52 -6.80 -24.62
CA ALA A 29 -13.16 -6.85 -23.22
C ALA A 29 -12.38 -8.15 -23.03
N ALA A 30 -11.15 -8.05 -22.53
CA ALA A 30 -10.50 -9.18 -21.89
C ALA A 30 -11.47 -9.63 -20.79
N GLY A 31 -12.10 -10.76 -21.06
CA GLY A 31 -13.14 -11.29 -20.21
C GLY A 31 -12.45 -12.12 -19.16
N PHE A 32 -12.45 -11.63 -17.91
CA PHE A 32 -12.88 -12.53 -16.84
C PHE A 32 -14.14 -13.21 -17.37
N THR A 33 -14.07 -14.52 -17.61
CA THR A 33 -15.31 -15.24 -17.82
C THR A 33 -16.15 -14.91 -16.59
N ALA A 34 -17.36 -14.43 -16.82
CA ALA A 34 -18.28 -13.98 -15.78
C ALA A 34 -18.59 -15.01 -14.65
N PRO A 35 -18.22 -16.31 -14.65
CA PRO A 35 -18.55 -17.18 -13.52
C PRO A 35 -17.83 -16.86 -12.21
N VAL A 36 -16.58 -16.36 -12.22
CA VAL A 36 -15.79 -16.27 -10.96
C VAL A 36 -16.42 -15.26 -9.99
N ILE A 37 -16.71 -14.05 -10.47
CA ILE A 37 -17.36 -13.00 -9.68
C ILE A 37 -18.82 -13.37 -9.34
N ALA A 38 -19.56 -13.99 -10.27
CA ALA A 38 -20.97 -14.31 -10.08
C ALA A 38 -21.23 -15.42 -9.04
N SER A 39 -20.24 -16.26 -8.74
CA SER A 39 -20.36 -17.31 -7.71
C SER A 39 -20.12 -16.79 -6.29
N VAL A 40 -19.33 -15.72 -6.14
CA VAL A 40 -18.96 -15.12 -4.85
C VAL A 40 -19.88 -13.95 -4.47
N LEU A 41 -20.38 -13.20 -5.46
CA LEU A 41 -21.43 -12.20 -5.23
C LEU A 41 -22.78 -12.89 -5.02
N ARG A 42 -22.97 -13.51 -3.86
CA ARG A 42 -24.33 -13.64 -3.32
C ARG A 42 -24.87 -12.22 -3.20
N ASP A 43 -26.12 -12.01 -3.63
CA ASP A 43 -26.91 -10.84 -3.25
C ASP A 43 -26.89 -10.77 -1.72
N SER A 44 -25.90 -10.10 -1.15
CA SER A 44 -25.91 -9.66 0.23
C SER A 44 -26.97 -8.58 0.29
N ALA A 45 -28.22 -9.02 0.41
CA ALA A 45 -29.27 -8.23 1.01
C ALA A 45 -28.71 -7.80 2.36
N TRP A 46 -28.26 -6.55 2.43
CA TRP A 46 -27.75 -5.92 3.64
C TRP A 46 -28.83 -6.11 4.70
N ALA A 47 -28.63 -7.09 5.58
CA ALA A 47 -29.42 -7.21 6.77
C ALA A 47 -29.31 -5.85 7.47
N GLN A 48 -30.45 -5.32 7.92
CA GLN A 48 -30.47 -4.13 8.77
C GLN A 48 -29.90 -4.51 10.14
N ASP A 49 -28.61 -4.80 10.20
CA ASP A 49 -27.87 -4.76 11.43
C ASP A 49 -27.73 -3.29 11.82
N ALA A 50 -27.90 -3.02 13.12
CA ALA A 50 -27.90 -1.68 13.66
C ALA A 50 -26.69 -0.91 13.14
N THR A 51 -26.92 0.29 12.60
CA THR A 51 -25.83 1.23 12.28
C THR A 51 -24.97 1.37 13.53
N PRO A 52 -23.65 1.07 13.47
CA PRO A 52 -22.75 1.22 14.60
C PRO A 52 -22.89 2.61 15.21
N GLU A 53 -23.03 2.70 16.53
CA GLU A 53 -23.25 3.98 17.22
C GLU A 53 -21.95 4.80 17.30
N SER A 54 -20.77 4.16 17.23
CA SER A 54 -19.46 4.79 17.27
C SER A 54 -18.36 4.05 16.46
N THR A 55 -17.27 4.75 16.13
CA THR A 55 -16.03 4.17 15.54
C THR A 55 -15.49 3.01 16.37
N SER A 56 -15.58 3.12 17.70
CA SER A 56 -15.16 2.08 18.64
C SER A 56 -15.94 0.78 18.45
N ASP A 57 -17.25 0.87 18.22
CA ASP A 57 -18.10 -0.30 17.98
C ASP A 57 -17.76 -0.97 16.64
N VAL A 58 -17.42 -0.17 15.63
CA VAL A 58 -16.94 -0.67 14.33
C VAL A 58 -15.64 -1.43 14.52
N LEU A 59 -14.64 -0.83 15.18
CA LEU A 59 -13.34 -1.45 15.41
C LEU A 59 -13.46 -2.73 16.25
N ALA A 60 -14.26 -2.71 17.32
CA ALA A 60 -14.52 -3.89 18.12
C ALA A 60 -15.16 -5.03 17.29
N GLY A 61 -16.13 -4.70 16.43
CA GLY A 61 -16.75 -5.66 15.51
C GLY A 61 -15.78 -6.24 14.46
N LEU A 62 -14.72 -5.50 14.13
CA LEU A 62 -13.65 -5.92 13.24
C LEU A 62 -12.49 -6.66 13.95
N GLY A 63 -12.55 -6.79 15.28
CA GLY A 63 -11.45 -7.34 16.09
C GLY A 63 -10.22 -6.44 16.10
N LYS A 64 -10.42 -5.12 16.12
CA LYS A 64 -9.37 -4.10 16.05
C LYS A 64 -9.29 -3.27 17.31
N ASP A 65 -8.11 -2.73 17.58
CA ASP A 65 -7.85 -1.82 18.69
C ASP A 65 -8.68 -0.53 18.50
N GLU A 66 -9.43 -0.14 19.52
CA GLU A 66 -10.33 1.02 19.49
C GLU A 66 -9.60 2.36 19.32
N ARG A 67 -8.28 2.38 19.55
CA ARG A 67 -7.43 3.57 19.41
C ARG A 67 -6.99 3.84 17.97
N LEU A 68 -7.30 2.95 17.01
CA LEU A 68 -7.02 3.24 15.60
C LEU A 68 -7.74 4.53 15.15
N ILE A 69 -7.02 5.39 14.44
CA ILE A 69 -7.54 6.70 14.01
C ILE A 69 -8.40 6.48 12.76
N GLU A 70 -9.68 6.84 12.84
CA GLU A 70 -10.57 6.83 11.67
C GLU A 70 -10.15 7.92 10.66
N GLN A 71 -9.89 7.49 9.44
CA GLN A 71 -9.46 8.34 8.32
C GLN A 71 -10.52 8.41 7.20
N GLY A 72 -11.73 7.97 7.52
CA GLY A 72 -12.88 7.83 6.63
C GLY A 72 -13.67 6.55 6.96
N SER A 73 -14.74 6.29 6.22
CA SER A 73 -15.68 5.20 6.54
C SER A 73 -15.12 3.78 6.43
N THR A 74 -13.96 3.60 5.79
CA THR A 74 -13.40 2.28 5.49
C THR A 74 -11.89 2.18 5.74
N THR A 75 -11.33 3.16 6.46
CA THR A 75 -9.89 3.37 6.50
C THR A 75 -9.48 3.83 7.90
N TYR A 76 -8.49 3.14 8.48
CA TYR A 76 -8.06 3.31 9.87
C TYR A 76 -6.54 3.29 9.96
N GLU A 77 -5.96 4.23 10.70
CA GLU A 77 -4.52 4.44 10.86
C GLU A 77 -4.03 3.96 12.23
N THR A 78 -2.84 3.38 12.28
CA THR A 78 -2.14 3.03 13.53
C THR A 78 -1.51 4.29 14.14
N PRO A 79 -1.99 4.83 15.27
CA PRO A 79 -1.36 5.99 15.89
C PRO A 79 0.08 5.66 16.33
N ALA A 80 0.96 6.67 16.33
CA ALA A 80 2.39 6.49 16.63
C ALA A 80 2.65 5.86 18.01
N GLU A 81 1.77 6.10 18.98
CA GLU A 81 1.82 5.48 20.31
C GLU A 81 1.62 3.96 20.33
N LEU A 82 1.03 3.39 19.26
CA LEU A 82 0.89 1.93 19.06
C LEU A 82 1.98 1.35 18.17
N MET A 83 2.84 2.20 17.61
CA MET A 83 4.03 1.77 16.89
C MET A 83 5.18 1.57 17.87
N ASP A 84 5.05 0.59 18.77
CA ASP A 84 6.01 0.30 19.86
C ASP A 84 6.67 -1.09 19.76
N SER A 85 6.14 -1.94 18.89
CA SER A 85 6.50 -3.34 18.71
C SER A 85 7.05 -3.60 17.31
N PHE A 86 8.05 -4.48 17.20
CA PHE A 86 8.68 -4.78 15.90
C PHE A 86 7.75 -5.52 14.94
N LEU A 87 6.91 -6.42 15.45
CA LEU A 87 5.75 -6.92 14.73
C LEU A 87 4.53 -6.12 15.22
N THR A 88 3.88 -5.41 14.30
CA THR A 88 2.65 -4.67 14.60
C THR A 88 1.55 -5.69 14.92
N PRO A 89 0.94 -5.64 16.12
CA PRO A 89 -0.15 -6.54 16.48
C PRO A 89 -1.29 -6.52 15.46
N ASN A 90 -1.93 -7.67 15.24
CA ASN A 90 -2.96 -7.82 14.21
C ASN A 90 -4.15 -6.87 14.43
N ASP A 91 -4.54 -6.63 15.67
CA ASP A 91 -5.62 -5.69 16.06
C ASP A 91 -5.22 -4.22 15.88
N GLN A 92 -3.93 -3.91 15.89
CA GLN A 92 -3.38 -2.56 15.71
C GLN A 92 -2.93 -2.26 14.27
N PHE A 93 -2.90 -3.25 13.39
CA PHE A 93 -2.47 -3.07 12.01
C PHE A 93 -3.48 -2.25 11.20
N PHE A 94 -2.99 -1.19 10.55
CA PHE A 94 -3.80 -0.25 9.76
C PHE A 94 -4.70 -0.95 8.73
N ILE A 95 -5.80 -0.27 8.39
CA ILE A 95 -6.78 -0.75 7.41
C ILE A 95 -6.91 0.29 6.31
N ARG A 96 -6.78 -0.14 5.06
CA ARG A 96 -7.21 0.63 3.89
C ARG A 96 -8.11 -0.24 3.04
N SER A 97 -9.33 0.24 2.76
CA SER A 97 -10.26 -0.40 1.82
C SER A 97 -10.83 0.61 0.83
N ASN A 98 -10.82 0.27 -0.47
CA ASN A 98 -11.50 1.05 -1.51
C ASN A 98 -13.02 0.79 -1.52
N GLY A 99 -13.42 -0.44 -1.19
CA GLY A 99 -14.81 -0.85 -0.96
C GLY A 99 -15.04 -1.18 0.52
N PRO A 100 -15.72 -2.30 0.84
CA PRO A 100 -16.02 -2.68 2.21
C PRO A 100 -14.75 -2.88 3.07
N VAL A 101 -14.87 -2.70 4.39
CA VAL A 101 -13.76 -2.93 5.32
C VAL A 101 -13.39 -4.40 5.41
N SER A 102 -14.41 -5.27 5.41
CA SER A 102 -14.32 -6.72 5.40
C SER A 102 -15.39 -7.31 4.49
N ILE A 103 -15.16 -8.52 4.00
CA ILE A 103 -16.17 -9.33 3.31
C ILE A 103 -16.34 -10.64 4.07
N ASP A 104 -17.56 -11.19 4.03
CA ASP A 104 -17.80 -12.55 4.50
C ASP A 104 -17.44 -13.52 3.37
N LEU A 105 -16.22 -14.04 3.43
CA LEU A 105 -15.70 -15.02 2.48
C LEU A 105 -15.13 -16.21 3.26
N PRO A 106 -15.96 -17.23 3.54
CA PRO A 106 -15.53 -18.40 4.28
C PRO A 106 -14.37 -19.12 3.58
N ARG A 107 -13.43 -19.63 4.39
CA ARG A 107 -12.21 -20.29 3.93
C ARG A 107 -12.48 -21.51 3.03
N ASP A 108 -13.53 -22.27 3.30
CA ASP A 108 -13.95 -23.44 2.53
C ASP A 108 -14.71 -23.11 1.24
N GLU A 109 -15.28 -21.90 1.15
CA GLU A 109 -15.90 -21.37 -0.07
C GLU A 109 -14.91 -20.60 -0.95
N TRP A 110 -13.77 -20.16 -0.40
CA TRP A 110 -12.76 -19.40 -1.13
C TRP A 110 -12.16 -20.19 -2.30
N ARG A 111 -12.02 -19.52 -3.44
CA ARG A 111 -11.46 -20.04 -4.69
C ARG A 111 -10.57 -19.00 -5.36
N LEU A 112 -9.52 -19.48 -6.03
CA LEU A 112 -8.62 -18.70 -6.87
C LEU A 112 -8.62 -19.26 -8.29
N ALA A 113 -9.05 -18.45 -9.25
CA ALA A 113 -8.89 -18.76 -10.67
C ALA A 113 -7.55 -18.24 -11.20
N VAL A 114 -6.75 -19.10 -11.83
CA VAL A 114 -5.53 -18.71 -12.57
C VAL A 114 -5.78 -18.96 -14.06
N THR A 115 -5.78 -17.90 -14.86
CA THR A 115 -6.27 -17.93 -16.25
C THR A 115 -5.40 -17.12 -17.22
N GLY A 116 -5.76 -17.14 -18.50
CA GLY A 116 -5.11 -16.34 -19.53
C GLY A 116 -3.93 -17.06 -20.16
N LEU A 117 -2.76 -16.42 -20.18
CA LEU A 117 -1.53 -16.92 -20.80
C LEU A 117 -0.82 -17.97 -19.94
N VAL A 118 -1.48 -19.10 -19.74
CA VAL A 118 -0.98 -20.28 -19.03
C VAL A 118 -1.19 -21.54 -19.88
N GLU A 119 -0.40 -22.59 -19.63
CA GLU A 119 -0.57 -23.90 -20.28
C GLU A 119 -1.79 -24.64 -19.73
N GLN A 120 -2.08 -24.48 -18.44
CA GLN A 120 -3.22 -25.04 -17.75
C GLN A 120 -3.85 -24.00 -16.81
N GLU A 121 -5.14 -23.70 -17.02
CA GLU A 121 -5.90 -22.89 -16.06
C GLU A 121 -6.11 -23.68 -14.76
N LEU A 122 -6.02 -22.98 -13.62
CA LEU A 122 -6.19 -23.55 -12.29
C LEU A 122 -7.44 -22.96 -11.61
N ASP A 123 -8.11 -23.78 -10.80
CA ASP A 123 -9.16 -23.37 -9.87
C ASP A 123 -8.82 -23.96 -8.49
N LEU A 124 -8.10 -23.18 -7.69
CA LEU A 124 -7.52 -23.62 -6.42
C LEU A 124 -8.45 -23.24 -5.27
N GLY A 125 -8.77 -24.19 -4.40
CA GLY A 125 -9.36 -23.93 -3.10
C GLY A 125 -8.30 -23.68 -2.03
N PHE A 126 -8.74 -23.30 -0.84
CA PHE A 126 -7.81 -23.02 0.27
C PHE A 126 -6.96 -24.24 0.65
N ALA A 127 -7.57 -25.44 0.65
CA ALA A 127 -6.87 -26.68 0.98
C ALA A 127 -5.75 -27.02 -0.03
N ASP A 128 -5.87 -26.56 -1.27
CA ASP A 128 -4.82 -26.74 -2.27
C ASP A 128 -3.61 -25.87 -1.94
N LEU A 129 -3.82 -24.64 -1.47
CA LEU A 129 -2.72 -23.77 -0.99
C LEU A 129 -2.01 -24.36 0.22
N GLU A 130 -2.74 -24.91 1.19
CA GLU A 130 -2.13 -25.53 2.38
C GLU A 130 -1.37 -26.83 2.08
N ALA A 131 -1.66 -27.47 0.95
CA ALA A 131 -0.95 -28.66 0.51
C ALA A 131 0.40 -28.34 -0.16
N MET A 132 0.60 -27.09 -0.59
CA MET A 132 1.88 -26.60 -1.12
C MET A 132 2.87 -26.30 0.01
N GLU A 133 4.16 -26.17 -0.32
CA GLU A 133 5.19 -25.85 0.68
C GLU A 133 5.01 -24.42 1.22
N PRO A 134 4.73 -24.24 2.52
CA PRO A 134 4.50 -22.92 3.08
C PRO A 134 5.82 -22.16 3.24
N ARG A 135 5.72 -20.83 3.12
CA ARG A 135 6.80 -19.88 3.34
C ARG A 135 6.34 -18.84 4.34
N THR A 136 7.23 -18.48 5.28
CA THR A 136 7.02 -17.36 6.20
C THR A 136 8.11 -16.32 5.99
N ILE A 137 7.72 -15.05 5.81
CA ILE A 137 8.65 -13.92 5.75
C ILE A 137 8.19 -12.80 6.67
N THR A 138 9.13 -12.02 7.21
CA THR A 138 8.82 -10.77 7.91
C THR A 138 8.96 -9.61 6.94
N ALA A 139 7.90 -8.82 6.76
CA ALA A 139 7.91 -7.71 5.84
C ALA A 139 6.92 -6.62 6.23
N PHE A 140 7.25 -5.37 5.87
CA PHE A 140 6.33 -4.26 6.05
C PHE A 140 5.31 -4.21 4.92
N LEU A 141 4.12 -3.71 5.23
CA LEU A 141 3.11 -3.28 4.27
C LEU A 141 2.81 -1.82 4.55
N ALA A 142 2.87 -0.97 3.53
CA ALA A 142 2.56 0.45 3.68
C ALA A 142 1.60 0.93 2.59
N CYS A 143 0.70 1.85 2.92
CA CYS A 143 -0.10 2.54 1.94
C CYS A 143 0.80 3.41 1.06
N SER A 144 0.53 3.48 -0.25
CA SER A 144 1.19 4.44 -1.15
C SER A 144 1.01 5.90 -0.71
N GLY A 145 -0.06 6.17 0.04
CA GLY A 145 -0.38 7.46 0.63
C GLY A 145 0.11 7.65 2.06
N GLN A 146 0.94 6.74 2.58
CA GLN A 146 1.62 6.92 3.86
C GLN A 146 2.19 8.34 3.95
N SER A 147 1.94 9.02 5.06
CA SER A 147 2.43 10.38 5.31
C SER A 147 1.85 11.46 4.38
N ARG A 148 0.74 11.20 3.64
CA ARG A 148 0.14 12.19 2.72
C ARG A 148 -0.22 13.50 3.41
N GLY A 149 -0.69 13.47 4.65
CA GLY A 149 -1.04 14.69 5.40
C GLY A 149 0.15 15.61 5.69
N ARG A 150 1.38 15.20 5.31
CA ARG A 150 2.63 15.97 5.46
C ARG A 150 3.11 16.62 4.17
N PHE A 151 2.35 16.55 3.08
CA PHE A 151 2.49 17.60 2.08
C PHE A 151 1.90 18.86 2.72
N ASP A 152 2.71 19.93 2.88
CA ASP A 152 2.33 21.19 3.53
C ASP A 152 1.01 21.75 2.98
N ASP A 153 0.48 22.84 3.59
CA ASP A 153 -0.74 23.61 3.22
C ASP A 153 -0.80 24.14 1.76
N ASP A 154 -0.27 23.41 0.77
CA ASP A 154 -0.53 23.55 -0.64
C ASP A 154 -1.96 23.02 -0.93
N PRO A 155 -2.95 23.91 -1.09
CA PRO A 155 -4.32 23.52 -1.37
C PRO A 155 -4.48 22.84 -2.74
N THR A 156 -3.41 22.71 -3.53
CA THR A 156 -3.41 22.01 -4.81
C THR A 156 -3.15 20.50 -4.69
N VAL A 157 -2.75 19.98 -3.51
CA VAL A 157 -2.51 18.55 -3.24
C VAL A 157 -3.53 17.99 -2.28
N VAL A 158 -4.75 17.65 -2.71
CA VAL A 158 -5.69 17.09 -1.71
C VAL A 158 -6.79 16.19 -2.27
N GLU A 159 -6.46 15.24 -3.16
CA GLU A 159 -7.34 14.09 -3.37
C GLU A 159 -6.78 12.84 -2.67
N GLY A 160 -7.53 12.31 -1.71
CA GLY A 160 -7.21 11.07 -0.99
C GLY A 160 -7.12 11.24 0.52
N THR A 161 -6.96 10.11 1.21
CA THR A 161 -6.89 10.03 2.67
C THR A 161 -5.69 10.79 3.25
N GLN A 162 -5.93 11.61 4.27
CA GLN A 162 -4.92 12.45 4.92
C GLN A 162 -4.18 11.69 6.03
N TRP A 163 -3.47 10.63 5.62
CA TRP A 163 -2.67 9.80 6.53
C TRP A 163 -1.59 10.60 7.24
N GLY A 164 -1.45 10.37 8.54
CA GLY A 164 -0.23 10.64 9.29
C GLY A 164 0.85 9.61 8.96
N ASN A 165 1.66 9.25 9.95
CA ASN A 165 2.77 8.30 9.79
C ASN A 165 2.37 6.84 10.11
N GLY A 166 1.08 6.54 10.25
CA GLY A 166 0.59 5.25 10.72
C GLY A 166 -0.09 4.35 9.69
N ALA A 167 0.01 4.65 8.39
CA ALA A 167 -0.51 3.81 7.31
C ALA A 167 0.51 2.75 6.87
N ILE A 168 1.20 2.17 7.85
CA ILE A 168 2.24 1.16 7.71
C ILE A 168 2.23 0.23 8.92
N GLY A 169 2.58 -1.04 8.70
CA GLY A 169 2.89 -1.98 9.76
C GLY A 169 3.83 -3.07 9.25
N ASN A 170 4.47 -3.78 10.18
CA ASN A 170 5.36 -4.91 9.89
C ASN A 170 4.82 -6.16 10.54
N ALA A 171 4.80 -7.26 9.80
CA ALA A 171 4.24 -8.51 10.27
C ALA A 171 5.03 -9.70 9.70
N GLU A 172 4.87 -10.84 10.34
CA GLU A 172 5.19 -12.13 9.72
C GLU A 172 4.02 -12.57 8.85
N TRP A 173 4.30 -12.92 7.60
CA TRP A 173 3.32 -13.35 6.61
C TRP A 173 3.60 -14.79 6.24
N THR A 174 2.64 -15.69 6.44
CA THR A 174 2.74 -17.09 6.01
C THR A 174 1.81 -17.36 4.85
N GLY A 175 2.36 -17.99 3.81
CA GLY A 175 1.66 -18.23 2.56
C GLY A 175 2.38 -19.24 1.68
N VAL A 176 2.02 -19.23 0.40
CA VAL A 176 2.76 -19.91 -0.68
C VAL A 176 3.31 -18.89 -1.65
N SER A 177 4.44 -19.21 -2.26
CA SER A 177 5.02 -18.34 -3.28
C SER A 177 4.12 -18.31 -4.51
N LEU A 178 3.92 -17.10 -5.06
CA LEU A 178 3.19 -16.92 -6.31
C LEU A 178 3.89 -17.65 -7.46
N ILE A 179 5.23 -17.72 -7.45
CA ILE A 179 5.98 -18.43 -8.49
C ILE A 179 5.63 -19.91 -8.56
N ASP A 180 5.35 -20.55 -7.42
CA ASP A 180 5.05 -21.98 -7.37
C ASP A 180 3.68 -22.28 -8.02
N ILE A 181 2.68 -21.45 -7.73
CA ILE A 181 1.35 -21.51 -8.37
C ILE A 181 1.47 -21.28 -9.89
N LEU A 182 2.24 -20.26 -10.29
CA LEU A 182 2.41 -19.91 -11.70
C LEU A 182 3.24 -20.96 -12.47
N ASN A 183 4.19 -21.63 -11.81
CA ASN A 183 4.91 -22.76 -12.37
C ASN A 183 3.99 -23.97 -12.60
N GLU A 184 3.05 -24.23 -11.69
CA GLU A 184 2.03 -25.28 -11.88
C GLU A 184 1.10 -24.97 -13.05
N ALA A 185 0.66 -23.71 -13.19
CA ALA A 185 -0.16 -23.28 -14.33
C ALA A 185 0.61 -23.28 -15.66
N GLY A 186 1.93 -23.08 -15.60
CA GLY A 186 2.82 -22.97 -16.75
C GLY A 186 2.63 -21.65 -17.50
N VAL A 187 3.29 -20.58 -17.06
CA VAL A 187 3.21 -19.25 -17.72
C VAL A 187 3.74 -19.31 -19.15
N GLN A 188 2.96 -18.81 -20.11
CA GLN A 188 3.39 -18.71 -21.50
C GLN A 188 4.39 -17.56 -21.70
N PRO A 189 5.36 -17.67 -22.63
CA PRO A 189 6.45 -16.69 -22.80
C PRO A 189 6.01 -15.26 -23.14
N ASP A 190 4.82 -15.09 -23.70
CA ASP A 190 4.30 -13.78 -24.13
C ASP A 190 3.59 -13.01 -22.99
N ALA A 191 3.51 -13.58 -21.78
CA ALA A 191 2.94 -12.89 -20.63
C ALA A 191 3.78 -11.67 -20.23
N VAL A 192 3.09 -10.53 -20.02
CA VAL A 192 3.69 -9.24 -19.66
C VAL A 192 3.27 -8.83 -18.25
N ASP A 193 1.97 -8.93 -17.94
CA ASP A 193 1.44 -8.62 -16.62
C ASP A 193 0.63 -9.80 -16.09
N VAL A 194 0.62 -9.95 -14.76
CA VAL A 194 -0.40 -10.70 -14.02
C VAL A 194 -1.40 -9.71 -13.41
N VAL A 195 -2.69 -9.90 -13.67
CA VAL A 195 -3.77 -9.07 -13.14
C VAL A 195 -4.41 -9.79 -11.96
N SER A 196 -4.28 -9.23 -10.77
CA SER A 196 -4.97 -9.74 -9.59
C SER A 196 -6.36 -9.13 -9.45
N GLN A 197 -7.34 -9.94 -9.07
CA GLN A 197 -8.74 -9.55 -8.83
C GLN A 197 -9.11 -9.77 -7.35
N GLY A 198 -9.59 -8.72 -6.69
CA GLY A 198 -10.21 -8.80 -5.36
C GLY A 198 -11.70 -9.19 -5.44
N ALA A 199 -12.22 -9.84 -4.40
CA ALA A 199 -13.62 -10.23 -4.30
C ALA A 199 -14.57 -9.11 -3.87
N ASP A 200 -14.03 -7.95 -3.48
CA ASP A 200 -14.78 -6.81 -2.95
C ASP A 200 -15.68 -6.14 -4.00
N PHE A 201 -15.19 -5.93 -5.22
CA PHE A 201 -15.99 -5.45 -6.35
C PHE A 201 -15.28 -5.71 -7.69
N PRO A 202 -16.00 -5.76 -8.83
CA PRO A 202 -15.44 -6.14 -10.12
C PRO A 202 -14.25 -5.29 -10.57
N GLU A 203 -14.25 -4.00 -10.27
CA GLU A 203 -13.20 -3.06 -10.66
C GLU A 203 -11.95 -3.14 -9.76
N MET A 204 -11.95 -3.95 -8.69
CA MET A 204 -10.78 -4.14 -7.82
C MET A 204 -9.74 -5.03 -8.50
N GLN A 205 -9.09 -4.47 -9.51
CA GLN A 205 -8.06 -5.13 -10.31
C GLN A 205 -6.75 -4.37 -10.23
N ARG A 206 -5.65 -5.11 -10.11
CA ARG A 206 -4.29 -4.56 -10.13
C ARG A 206 -3.38 -5.42 -10.99
N GLY A 207 -2.85 -4.82 -12.06
CA GLY A 207 -1.80 -5.42 -12.88
C GLY A 207 -0.43 -5.26 -12.24
N LEU A 208 0.36 -6.32 -12.28
CA LEU A 208 1.75 -6.37 -11.83
C LEU A 208 2.62 -6.90 -12.97
N PRO A 209 3.79 -6.30 -13.23
CA PRO A 209 4.74 -6.85 -14.19
C PRO A 209 5.09 -8.30 -13.87
N ILE A 210 5.13 -9.16 -14.88
CA ILE A 210 5.36 -10.61 -14.70
C ILE A 210 6.71 -10.87 -14.04
N GLU A 211 7.70 -9.99 -14.20
CA GLU A 211 9.03 -10.17 -13.60
C GLU A 211 8.98 -10.17 -12.07
N LEU A 212 8.01 -9.48 -11.46
CA LEU A 212 7.83 -9.50 -10.01
C LEU A 212 7.45 -10.88 -9.49
N THR A 213 6.76 -11.70 -10.29
CA THR A 213 6.30 -13.01 -9.84
C THR A 213 7.43 -14.03 -9.74
N THR A 214 8.63 -13.68 -10.22
CA THR A 214 9.84 -14.49 -10.07
C THR A 214 10.48 -14.38 -8.69
N ASP A 215 10.11 -13.36 -7.91
CA ASP A 215 10.54 -13.23 -6.53
C ASP A 215 9.75 -14.20 -5.65
N PRO A 216 10.42 -15.13 -4.93
CA PRO A 216 9.72 -16.11 -4.10
C PRO A 216 8.96 -15.49 -2.92
N ASP A 217 9.28 -14.25 -2.55
CA ASP A 217 8.64 -13.52 -1.44
C ASP A 217 7.36 -12.78 -1.87
N VAL A 218 7.02 -12.78 -3.18
CA VAL A 218 5.66 -12.44 -3.63
C VAL A 218 4.77 -13.66 -3.40
N MET A 219 3.76 -13.52 -2.54
CA MET A 219 3.04 -14.67 -1.97
C MET A 219 1.52 -14.49 -1.99
N LEU A 220 0.81 -15.62 -1.99
CA LEU A 220 -0.55 -15.69 -1.49
C LEU A 220 -0.52 -16.08 -0.01
N VAL A 221 -0.95 -15.17 0.86
CA VAL A 221 -0.81 -15.33 2.32
C VAL A 221 -2.15 -15.50 3.00
N TRP A 222 -2.18 -16.37 4.01
CA TRP A 222 -3.37 -16.71 4.79
C TRP A 222 -3.14 -16.65 6.31
N GLN A 223 -1.90 -16.43 6.75
CA GLN A 223 -1.61 -16.09 8.15
C GLN A 223 -0.82 -14.79 8.26
N MET A 224 -1.04 -14.12 9.37
CA MET A 224 -0.38 -12.88 9.75
C MET A 224 -0.02 -12.96 11.24
N ASN A 225 1.27 -12.79 11.56
CA ASN A 225 1.82 -12.93 12.92
C ASN A 225 1.47 -14.29 13.58
N GLY A 226 1.49 -15.37 12.80
CA GLY A 226 1.19 -16.73 13.28
C GLY A 226 -0.30 -17.05 13.48
N GLU A 227 -1.19 -16.09 13.25
CA GLU A 227 -2.64 -16.24 13.37
C GLU A 227 -3.32 -16.23 11.99
N GLU A 228 -4.59 -16.63 11.91
CA GLU A 228 -5.36 -16.49 10.66
C GLU A 228 -5.38 -15.03 10.20
N LEU A 229 -5.21 -14.81 8.89
CA LEU A 229 -5.20 -13.46 8.32
C LEU A 229 -6.53 -12.75 8.64
N PRO A 230 -6.50 -11.61 9.37
CA PRO A 230 -7.73 -10.93 9.75
C PRO A 230 -8.55 -10.52 8.53
N ALA A 231 -9.88 -10.70 8.59
CA ALA A 231 -10.78 -10.36 7.49
C ALA A 231 -10.58 -8.91 6.97
N PRO A 232 -10.40 -7.87 7.83
CA PRO A 232 -10.15 -6.51 7.36
C PRO A 232 -8.81 -6.34 6.61
N ASN A 233 -7.86 -7.23 6.86
CA ASN A 233 -6.53 -7.26 6.25
C ASN A 233 -6.45 -8.21 5.04
N GLY A 234 -7.57 -8.78 4.62
CA GLY A 234 -7.69 -9.54 3.38
C GLY A 234 -7.90 -11.05 3.56
N GLY A 235 -8.20 -11.51 4.77
CA GLY A 235 -8.55 -12.91 5.03
C GLY A 235 -9.79 -13.34 4.22
N PRO A 236 -9.83 -14.58 3.71
CA PRO A 236 -8.97 -15.70 4.09
C PRO A 236 -7.62 -15.72 3.35
N VAL A 237 -7.52 -15.10 2.17
CA VAL A 237 -6.27 -15.05 1.37
C VAL A 237 -6.11 -13.69 0.71
N ARG A 238 -4.90 -13.14 0.80
CA ARG A 238 -4.49 -11.95 0.03
C ARG A 238 -3.27 -12.24 -0.83
N LEU A 239 -3.13 -11.50 -1.91
CA LEU A 239 -1.84 -11.30 -2.54
C LEU A 239 -0.99 -10.38 -1.65
N PHE A 240 0.28 -10.71 -1.51
CA PHE A 240 1.27 -9.93 -0.78
C PHE A 240 2.50 -9.70 -1.67
N VAL A 241 2.86 -8.42 -1.87
CA VAL A 241 3.98 -7.97 -2.70
C VAL A 241 4.88 -7.10 -1.82
N PRO A 242 5.93 -7.68 -1.20
CA PRO A 242 6.81 -6.96 -0.28
C PRO A 242 7.48 -5.75 -0.93
N GLY A 243 7.70 -4.69 -0.14
CA GLY A 243 8.38 -3.47 -0.57
C GLY A 243 7.58 -2.57 -1.52
N TRP A 244 6.52 -3.06 -2.16
CA TRP A 244 5.63 -2.27 -3.02
C TRP A 244 4.53 -1.59 -2.19
N GLY A 245 4.03 -0.46 -2.70
CA GLY A 245 2.87 0.19 -2.12
C GLY A 245 1.68 -0.75 -2.08
N GLY A 246 0.94 -0.74 -0.96
CA GLY A 246 0.00 -1.79 -0.60
C GLY A 246 -1.15 -2.05 -1.57
N ILE A 247 -1.38 -1.15 -2.55
CA ILE A 247 -2.27 -1.43 -3.69
C ILE A 247 -1.83 -2.64 -4.52
N ALA A 248 -0.55 -2.99 -4.53
CA ALA A 248 -0.03 -4.18 -5.17
C ALA A 248 -0.41 -5.48 -4.43
N SER A 249 -0.77 -5.38 -3.15
CA SER A 249 -1.09 -6.52 -2.29
C SER A 249 -2.61 -6.68 -2.15
N THR A 250 -3.26 -7.16 -3.22
CA THR A 250 -4.72 -7.31 -3.34
C THR A 250 -5.31 -8.16 -2.23
N LYS A 251 -6.24 -7.58 -1.45
CA LYS A 251 -7.01 -8.29 -0.41
C LYS A 251 -8.08 -9.17 -1.05
N TRP A 252 -8.45 -10.25 -0.38
CA TRP A 252 -9.52 -11.16 -0.82
C TRP A 252 -9.36 -11.60 -2.27
N VAL A 253 -8.13 -12.00 -2.61
CA VAL A 253 -7.78 -12.29 -4.00
C VAL A 253 -8.51 -13.56 -4.45
N VAL A 254 -9.14 -13.48 -5.62
CA VAL A 254 -9.94 -14.59 -6.21
C VAL A 254 -9.58 -14.86 -7.67
N GLY A 255 -8.72 -14.04 -8.28
CA GLY A 255 -8.28 -14.24 -9.65
C GLY A 255 -6.88 -13.73 -9.93
N LEU A 256 -6.18 -14.44 -10.80
CA LEU A 256 -4.91 -14.08 -11.43
C LEU A 256 -5.03 -14.34 -12.93
N GLU A 257 -5.10 -13.27 -13.74
CA GLU A 257 -5.16 -13.37 -15.20
C GLU A 257 -3.82 -12.94 -15.80
N LEU A 258 -3.17 -13.82 -16.58
CA LEU A 258 -1.93 -13.51 -17.27
C LEU A 258 -2.24 -12.95 -18.66
N ILE A 259 -1.69 -11.78 -18.99
CA ILE A 259 -2.00 -11.05 -20.22
C ILE A 259 -0.73 -10.63 -20.99
N ASP A 260 -0.86 -10.45 -22.31
CA ASP A 260 0.23 -10.14 -23.26
C ASP A 260 0.61 -8.65 -23.33
N ARG A 261 0.14 -7.85 -22.39
CA ARG A 261 0.27 -6.39 -22.43
C ARG A 261 0.22 -5.78 -21.03
N PRO A 262 0.74 -4.56 -20.84
CA PRO A 262 0.54 -3.83 -19.60
C PRO A 262 -0.96 -3.62 -19.33
N PHE A 263 -1.39 -3.92 -18.10
CA PHE A 263 -2.77 -3.72 -17.68
C PHE A 263 -3.06 -2.22 -17.48
N THR A 264 -4.18 -1.75 -18.02
CA THR A 264 -4.54 -0.32 -18.02
C THR A 264 -5.78 0.01 -17.19
N GLY A 265 -6.13 -0.81 -16.20
CA GLY A 265 -7.27 -0.54 -15.32
C GLY A 265 -7.08 0.69 -14.42
N THR A 266 -8.16 1.14 -13.78
CA THR A 266 -8.22 2.37 -12.97
C THR A 266 -7.08 2.47 -11.96
N TYR A 267 -6.75 1.40 -11.24
CA TYR A 267 -5.69 1.40 -10.24
C TYR A 267 -4.27 1.25 -10.81
N ASN A 268 -4.10 1.19 -12.14
CA ASN A 268 -2.80 1.17 -12.81
C ASN A 268 -2.51 2.48 -13.57
N THR A 269 -3.54 3.17 -14.07
CA THR A 269 -3.37 4.31 -15.00
C THR A 269 -4.05 5.60 -14.54
N GLU A 270 -5.05 5.55 -13.67
CA GLU A 270 -5.80 6.72 -13.20
C GLU A 270 -5.53 7.03 -11.72
N SER A 271 -5.50 5.99 -10.88
CA SER A 271 -5.14 6.02 -9.46
C SER A 271 -3.82 5.31 -9.23
N TYR A 272 -3.14 5.64 -8.11
CA TYR A 272 -1.80 5.12 -7.80
C TYR A 272 -0.80 5.38 -8.92
N VAL A 273 -0.87 6.59 -9.50
CA VAL A 273 0.08 7.14 -10.47
C VAL A 273 0.60 8.49 -10.00
N PHE A 274 1.81 8.82 -10.41
CA PHE A 274 2.40 10.13 -10.26
C PHE A 274 1.87 11.05 -11.35
N ILE A 275 1.30 12.18 -10.94
CA ILE A 275 0.85 13.24 -11.84
C ILE A 275 1.70 14.47 -11.54
N ASP A 276 2.35 15.02 -12.57
CA ASP A 276 3.16 16.23 -12.45
C ASP A 276 2.32 17.51 -12.45
N GLU A 277 2.98 18.65 -12.29
CA GLU A 277 2.36 19.99 -12.26
C GLU A 277 1.59 20.34 -13.55
N ASN A 278 1.87 19.66 -14.66
CA ASN A 278 1.22 19.86 -15.96
C ASN A 278 0.01 18.92 -16.14
N GLY A 279 -0.30 18.08 -15.15
CA GLY A 279 -1.35 17.08 -15.22
C GLY A 279 -0.96 15.84 -16.02
N ALA A 280 0.33 15.65 -16.34
CA ALA A 280 0.79 14.48 -17.06
C ALA A 280 1.02 13.30 -16.11
N VAL A 281 0.52 12.12 -16.50
CA VAL A 281 0.84 10.87 -15.80
C VAL A 281 2.29 10.49 -16.11
N VAL A 282 3.13 10.48 -15.07
CA VAL A 282 4.57 10.22 -15.18
C VAL A 282 4.89 8.74 -15.09
N ARG A 283 4.35 8.06 -14.06
CA ARG A 283 4.58 6.63 -13.79
C ARG A 283 3.60 6.10 -12.73
N PRO A 284 3.36 4.77 -12.66
CA PRO A 284 2.64 4.18 -11.54
C PRO A 284 3.48 4.22 -10.24
N VAL A 285 2.77 4.16 -9.11
CA VAL A 285 3.35 3.82 -7.81
C VAL A 285 3.77 2.35 -7.82
N ARG A 286 5.00 2.10 -7.34
CA ARG A 286 5.63 0.79 -7.24
C ARG A 286 6.22 0.61 -5.85
N GLU A 287 7.53 0.63 -5.71
CA GLU A 287 8.25 0.50 -4.45
C GLU A 287 7.98 1.66 -3.49
N MET A 288 7.90 1.35 -2.20
CA MET A 288 7.89 2.34 -1.12
C MET A 288 9.31 2.89 -0.95
N PRO A 289 9.50 4.21 -0.85
CA PRO A 289 10.83 4.79 -0.72
C PRO A 289 11.44 4.51 0.66
N VAL A 290 12.75 4.72 0.77
CA VAL A 290 13.42 4.77 2.08
C VAL A 290 12.76 5.83 2.95
N SER A 291 12.40 5.46 4.18
CA SER A 291 11.72 6.33 5.14
C SER A 291 12.03 5.92 6.57
N SER A 292 11.80 6.82 7.53
CA SER A 292 11.93 6.55 8.96
C SER A 292 11.02 7.48 9.76
N VAL A 293 10.65 7.03 10.95
CA VAL A 293 9.83 7.78 11.88
C VAL A 293 10.32 7.53 13.30
N ILE A 294 10.44 8.59 14.09
CA ILE A 294 10.61 8.50 15.54
C ILE A 294 9.22 8.30 16.14
N THR A 295 9.05 7.22 16.91
CA THR A 295 7.79 6.89 17.60
C THR A 295 7.89 7.13 19.11
N SER A 296 9.11 7.35 19.63
CA SER A 296 9.34 7.75 21.01
C SER A 296 10.59 8.64 21.11
N PRO A 297 10.53 9.81 21.76
CA PRO A 297 9.33 10.49 22.25
C PRO A 297 8.34 10.85 21.13
N LEU A 298 7.07 11.04 21.49
CA LEU A 298 6.03 11.51 20.56
C LEU A 298 6.16 13.02 20.31
N PRO A 299 5.60 13.55 19.20
CA PRO A 299 5.49 14.99 19.00
C PRO A 299 4.82 15.68 20.18
N ASP A 300 5.34 16.85 20.55
CA ASP A 300 4.89 17.70 21.66
C ASP A 300 5.01 17.06 23.05
N ALA A 301 5.76 15.96 23.18
CA ALA A 301 6.02 15.33 24.47
C ALA A 301 6.90 16.20 25.38
N ALA A 302 6.57 16.21 26.66
CA ALA A 302 7.45 16.71 27.72
C ALA A 302 8.35 15.57 28.21
N VAL A 303 9.67 15.72 28.06
CA VAL A 303 10.68 14.74 28.49
C VAL A 303 11.51 15.30 29.64
N THR A 304 11.88 14.47 30.61
CA THR A 304 12.74 14.90 31.71
C THR A 304 14.19 15.03 31.24
N ALA A 305 14.88 16.11 31.63
CA ALA A 305 16.30 16.28 31.36
C ALA A 305 17.15 15.10 31.87
N GLY A 306 18.20 14.77 31.13
CA GLY A 306 19.09 13.64 31.35
C GLY A 306 18.95 12.53 30.30
N PRO A 307 19.32 11.28 30.62
CA PRO A 307 19.30 10.18 29.65
C PRO A 307 17.89 9.84 29.16
N VAL A 308 17.68 9.99 27.86
CA VAL A 308 16.45 9.64 27.12
C VAL A 308 16.84 8.72 25.95
N THR A 309 16.00 7.73 25.65
CA THR A 309 16.15 6.92 24.42
C THR A 309 15.21 7.45 23.36
N ILE A 310 15.76 7.78 22.18
CA ILE A 310 14.98 8.09 20.98
C ILE A 310 14.80 6.79 20.20
N GLY A 311 13.57 6.32 20.08
CA GLY A 311 13.20 5.09 19.39
C GLY A 311 12.36 5.33 18.15
N GLY A 312 12.52 4.48 17.15
CA GLY A 312 11.72 4.55 15.94
C GLY A 312 11.97 3.40 14.98
N PHE A 313 11.36 3.52 13.80
CA PHE A 313 11.45 2.52 12.73
C PHE A 313 11.93 3.13 11.42
N ALA A 314 12.65 2.35 10.63
CA ALA A 314 13.09 2.72 9.30
C ALA A 314 12.87 1.56 8.31
N TRP A 315 12.55 1.87 7.06
CA TRP A 315 12.27 0.86 6.03
C TRP A 315 12.64 1.38 4.64
N SER A 316 12.81 0.46 3.68
CA SER A 316 12.93 0.78 2.26
C SER A 316 12.32 -0.36 1.44
N GLY A 317 11.52 -0.02 0.42
CA GLY A 317 11.01 -0.99 -0.54
C GLY A 317 12.04 -1.41 -1.59
N TYR A 318 13.24 -0.82 -1.57
CA TYR A 318 14.31 -1.12 -2.51
C TYR A 318 15.35 -2.11 -1.96
N GLY A 319 15.38 -2.34 -0.64
CA GLY A 319 16.35 -3.20 0.05
C GLY A 319 16.47 -2.87 1.54
N GLY A 320 17.37 -3.55 2.24
CA GLY A 320 17.55 -3.37 3.68
C GLY A 320 18.07 -1.98 4.06
N ILE A 321 17.77 -1.53 5.27
CA ILE A 321 18.35 -0.31 5.84
C ILE A 321 19.82 -0.56 6.14
N GLU A 322 20.70 0.30 5.63
CA GLU A 322 22.14 0.27 5.92
C GLU A 322 22.43 1.03 7.22
N ARG A 323 21.82 2.19 7.41
CA ARG A 323 22.01 3.02 8.61
C ARG A 323 20.86 3.99 8.83
N VAL A 324 20.67 4.37 10.08
CA VAL A 324 19.79 5.46 10.51
C VAL A 324 20.63 6.51 11.23
N GLU A 325 20.36 7.78 10.97
CA GLU A 325 20.92 8.89 11.75
C GLU A 325 19.79 9.63 12.45
N VAL A 326 20.10 10.12 13.65
CA VAL A 326 19.22 10.95 14.47
C VAL A 326 19.85 12.31 14.69
N SER A 327 19.03 13.35 14.63
CA SER A 327 19.36 14.71 15.04
C SER A 327 18.47 15.12 16.21
N THR A 328 19.03 15.91 17.12
CA THR A 328 18.32 16.46 18.29
C THR A 328 18.29 17.99 18.26
N ASP A 329 18.73 18.60 17.15
CA ASP A 329 18.93 20.04 16.97
C ASP A 329 18.41 20.52 15.61
N ASP A 330 17.25 20.00 15.21
CA ASP A 330 16.55 20.35 13.96
C ASP A 330 17.39 20.12 12.69
N GLY A 331 18.19 19.06 12.70
CA GLY A 331 18.98 18.62 11.54
C GLY A 331 20.34 19.30 11.40
N ALA A 332 20.77 20.11 12.37
CA ALA A 332 22.08 20.77 12.33
C ALA A 332 23.24 19.77 12.51
N ASN A 333 23.09 18.80 13.42
CA ASN A 333 24.04 17.71 13.64
C ASN A 333 23.33 16.35 13.60
N TRP A 334 24.04 15.33 13.09
CA TRP A 334 23.53 13.98 12.91
C TRP A 334 24.46 12.98 13.58
N THR A 335 23.89 12.04 14.31
CA THR A 335 24.61 10.91 14.91
C THR A 335 23.97 9.61 14.45
N GLU A 336 24.80 8.63 14.11
CA GLU A 336 24.30 7.30 13.75
C GLU A 336 23.59 6.65 14.94
N ALA A 337 22.39 6.14 14.69
CA ALA A 337 21.56 5.43 15.66
C ALA A 337 21.76 3.91 15.50
N PRO A 338 22.05 3.17 16.58
CA PRO A 338 22.05 1.72 16.56
C PRO A 338 20.74 1.13 16.03
N ILE A 339 20.85 0.21 15.07
CA ILE A 339 19.75 -0.70 14.70
C ILE A 339 19.76 -1.83 15.73
N VAL A 340 18.68 -1.95 16.49
CA VAL A 340 18.56 -2.90 17.62
C VAL A 340 17.75 -4.15 17.28
N GLU A 341 16.94 -4.10 16.21
CA GLU A 341 16.13 -5.22 15.75
C GLU A 341 15.91 -5.14 14.22
N GLU A 342 16.09 -6.25 13.52
CA GLU A 342 15.90 -6.38 12.07
C GLU A 342 15.49 -7.81 11.69
N ALA A 343 14.80 -7.98 10.55
CA ALA A 343 14.33 -9.28 10.05
C ALA A 343 14.49 -9.44 8.53
N GLY A 344 15.55 -8.86 7.97
CA GLY A 344 15.87 -8.95 6.54
C GLY A 344 15.48 -7.70 5.72
N PRO A 345 15.79 -7.70 4.42
CA PRO A 345 15.82 -6.47 3.60
C PRO A 345 14.46 -5.88 3.24
N ILE A 346 13.37 -6.63 3.44
CA ILE A 346 11.99 -6.22 3.14
C ILE A 346 11.16 -5.97 4.41
N SER A 347 11.76 -6.18 5.59
CA SER A 347 11.21 -5.76 6.87
C SER A 347 11.65 -4.34 7.18
N TRP A 348 10.93 -3.65 8.07
CA TRP A 348 11.49 -2.48 8.71
C TRP A 348 12.57 -2.88 9.72
N VAL A 349 13.33 -1.91 10.21
CA VAL A 349 14.26 -2.07 11.33
C VAL A 349 13.84 -1.17 12.48
N ARG A 350 14.12 -1.59 13.72
CA ARG A 350 14.00 -0.74 14.90
C ARG A 350 15.35 -0.09 15.18
N PHE A 351 15.36 1.22 15.37
CA PHE A 351 16.55 1.96 15.80
C PHE A 351 16.32 2.59 17.18
N GLU A 352 17.39 2.67 17.97
CA GLU A 352 17.38 3.33 19.28
C GLU A 352 18.64 4.16 19.47
N ALA A 353 18.48 5.48 19.61
CA ALA A 353 19.57 6.41 19.83
C ALA A 353 19.57 6.93 21.28
N PRO A 354 20.68 6.80 22.04
CA PRO A 354 20.80 7.43 23.34
C PRO A 354 20.94 8.95 23.17
N TRP A 355 20.22 9.71 24.00
CA TRP A 355 20.24 11.17 24.01
C TRP A 355 20.37 11.67 25.44
N ASP A 356 21.39 12.50 25.72
CA ASP A 356 21.49 13.22 26.98
C ASP A 356 20.74 14.56 26.85
N ALA A 357 19.45 14.54 27.17
CA ALA A 357 18.54 15.65 26.93
C ALA A 357 18.85 16.81 27.88
N THR A 358 19.04 18.01 27.31
CA THR A 358 19.28 19.24 28.07
C THR A 358 18.01 20.08 28.08
N SER A 359 17.65 20.68 29.22
CA SER A 359 16.41 21.47 29.36
C SER A 359 16.28 22.54 28.27
N GLY A 360 15.06 22.68 27.74
CA GLY A 360 14.73 23.58 26.62
C GLY A 360 13.93 22.88 25.52
N GLU A 361 13.66 23.61 24.44
CA GLU A 361 13.01 23.04 23.26
C GLU A 361 14.02 22.25 22.42
N ALA A 362 13.61 21.09 21.91
CA ALA A 362 14.36 20.30 20.95
C ALA A 362 13.46 19.86 19.79
N VAL A 363 14.05 19.71 18.61
CA VAL A 363 13.37 19.11 17.45
C VAL A 363 14.16 17.88 17.05
N LEU A 364 13.56 16.73 17.32
CA LEU A 364 14.13 15.44 16.98
C LEU A 364 13.81 15.11 15.52
N GLN A 365 14.77 14.52 14.82
CA GLN A 365 14.62 14.06 13.46
C GLN A 365 15.33 12.72 13.28
N SER A 366 14.81 11.88 12.38
CA SER A 366 15.52 10.68 11.91
C SER A 366 15.62 10.72 10.39
N ARG A 367 16.70 10.17 9.85
CA ARG A 367 16.84 9.90 8.41
C ARG A 367 17.53 8.56 8.21
N ALA A 368 17.06 7.81 7.22
CA ALA A 368 17.56 6.48 6.90
C ALA A 368 18.20 6.44 5.52
N PHE A 369 19.13 5.50 5.36
CA PHE A 369 19.81 5.18 4.12
C PHE A 369 19.75 3.67 3.91
N ASP A 370 19.42 3.23 2.71
CA ASP A 370 19.35 1.82 2.35
C ASP A 370 20.63 1.31 1.71
N GLN A 371 20.75 -0.02 1.62
CA GLN A 371 21.90 -0.73 1.05
C GLN A 371 22.11 -0.46 -0.46
N ARG A 372 21.17 0.22 -1.13
CA ARG A 372 21.29 0.63 -2.53
C ARG A 372 21.74 2.08 -2.68
N GLY A 373 22.02 2.75 -1.56
CA GLY A 373 22.50 4.13 -1.51
C GLY A 373 21.40 5.18 -1.60
N PHE A 374 20.12 4.80 -1.52
CA PHE A 374 19.04 5.78 -1.39
C PHE A 374 18.97 6.30 0.04
N GLY A 375 18.81 7.61 0.19
CA GLY A 375 18.59 8.27 1.49
C GLY A 375 17.30 9.07 1.48
N GLN A 376 16.72 9.30 2.66
CA GLN A 376 15.58 10.19 2.79
C GLN A 376 15.91 11.62 2.37
N PRO A 377 15.06 12.27 1.56
CA PRO A 377 15.25 13.66 1.17
C PRO A 377 14.77 14.62 2.26
N VAL A 378 15.25 15.86 2.21
CA VAL A 378 14.71 16.96 3.03
C VAL A 378 13.30 17.33 2.57
N GLU A 379 13.04 17.27 1.26
CA GLU A 379 11.74 17.55 0.64
C GLU A 379 11.34 16.39 -0.26
N THR A 380 10.10 15.91 -0.14
CA THR A 380 9.57 14.90 -1.06
C THR A 380 9.22 15.58 -2.38
N PRO A 381 9.59 15.00 -3.54
CA PRO A 381 9.06 15.46 -4.83
C PRO A 381 7.53 15.50 -4.85
N TRP A 382 6.98 16.66 -5.17
CA TRP A 382 5.55 16.87 -5.30
C TRP A 382 4.94 15.98 -6.38
N ASN A 383 3.71 15.51 -6.12
CA ASN A 383 2.84 14.91 -7.14
C ASN A 383 1.38 15.15 -6.76
N ALA A 384 0.50 15.32 -7.75
CA ALA A 384 -0.88 15.77 -7.51
C ALA A 384 -1.73 14.83 -6.63
N LYS A 385 -1.28 13.58 -6.41
CA LYS A 385 -1.98 12.57 -5.61
C LYS A 385 -1.34 12.34 -4.22
N GLY A 386 -0.29 13.09 -3.90
CA GLY A 386 0.39 13.03 -2.61
C GLY A 386 0.87 11.63 -2.24
N TYR A 387 1.44 10.89 -3.21
CA TYR A 387 2.02 9.56 -2.96
C TYR A 387 3.49 9.63 -2.58
N LEU A 388 3.93 8.63 -1.82
CA LEU A 388 5.32 8.37 -1.44
C LEU A 388 5.99 9.55 -0.72
N GLN A 389 5.27 10.18 0.20
CA GLN A 389 5.83 11.16 1.12
C GLN A 389 6.87 10.45 2.00
N ASN A 390 8.13 10.87 1.91
CA ASN A 390 9.24 10.28 2.66
C ASN A 390 10.27 11.32 3.13
N SER A 391 9.86 12.59 3.24
CA SER A 391 10.78 13.59 3.76
C SER A 391 11.08 13.32 5.24
N ILE A 392 12.18 13.87 5.72
CA ILE A 392 12.55 13.82 7.13
C ILE A 392 11.41 14.39 8.00
N TYR A 393 10.94 13.61 8.95
CA TYR A 393 9.88 14.02 9.89
C TYR A 393 10.49 14.76 11.09
N ARG A 394 9.84 15.86 11.49
CA ARG A 394 10.24 16.69 12.63
C ARG A 394 9.35 16.36 13.83
N VAL A 395 9.98 16.05 14.96
CA VAL A 395 9.31 15.70 16.22
C VAL A 395 9.72 16.75 17.27
N PRO A 396 8.96 17.84 17.41
CA PRO A 396 9.22 18.83 18.46
C PRO A 396 8.95 18.20 19.84
N VAL A 397 9.79 18.50 20.82
CA VAL A 397 9.66 18.07 22.22
C VAL A 397 10.13 19.18 23.15
N THR A 398 9.61 19.19 24.38
CA THR A 398 10.07 20.09 25.44
C THR A 398 10.81 19.27 26.49
N VAL A 399 12.05 19.65 26.81
CA VAL A 399 12.87 19.03 27.86
C VAL A 399 12.74 19.85 29.15
N GLU A 400 12.19 19.25 30.20
CA GLU A 400 11.99 19.87 31.53
C GLU A 400 13.17 19.63 32.47
#